data_AF-A0A8H2ZJW7-F1
#
_entry.id   AF-A0A8H2ZJW7-F1
#
_cell.length_a   1.000
_cell.length_b   1.000
_cell.length_c   1.000
_cell.angle_alpha   90.00
_cell.angle_beta   90.00
_cell.angle_gamma   90.00
#
_symmetry.space_group_name_H-M   'P 1'
#
loop_
_entity.id
_entity.type
_entity.pdbx_description
1 polymer ?
#
loop_
_entity_poly.entity_id
_entity_poly.type
_entity_poly.pdbx_seq_one_letter_code
_entity_poly.pdbx_strand_id
1 'polypeptide(L)'
;MCNPSSKDGLSIEYAVRTNLAHFQNWSDVVICEESLEWEGRTIKLVSGIPSEPLSNGETEDDGSPSREFLLPVSLAQYKAESLTIECLDHVFDKLCNPGTKRIILSIVNDDGTIVFYFMYKGVHKPKKN
;
A
#
# COMPACT_ATOMS: atom_id res chain seq x y z
N MET A 1 9.79 30.02 -18.46
CA MET A 1 9.64 28.78 -19.25
C MET A 1 10.32 27.68 -18.46
N CYS A 2 9.57 26.83 -17.76
CA CYS A 2 10.13 25.75 -16.96
C CYS A 2 10.02 24.44 -17.76
N ASN A 3 11.16 23.76 -17.91
CA ASN A 3 11.29 22.49 -18.62
C ASN A 3 10.31 21.43 -18.06
N PRO A 4 9.57 20.72 -18.93
CA PRO A 4 8.83 19.53 -18.55
C PRO A 4 9.80 18.33 -18.53
N SER A 5 10.66 18.25 -17.52
CA SER A 5 11.49 17.06 -17.27
C SER A 5 11.06 16.41 -15.96
N SER A 6 9.93 15.68 -16.01
CA SER A 6 9.68 14.49 -15.21
C SER A 6 8.42 13.82 -15.72
N LYS A 7 8.65 12.77 -16.51
CA LYS A 7 7.73 11.75 -16.99
C LYS A 7 6.34 11.77 -16.34
N ASP A 8 5.34 12.15 -17.13
CA ASP A 8 3.95 11.66 -17.04
C ASP A 8 3.92 10.14 -17.36
N GLY A 9 4.76 9.38 -16.65
CA GLY A 9 4.71 7.93 -16.62
C GLY A 9 3.84 7.56 -15.44
N LEU A 10 2.62 7.09 -15.72
CA LEU A 10 1.63 6.59 -14.78
C LEU A 10 2.32 5.91 -13.58
N SER A 11 2.39 6.60 -12.44
CA SER A 11 3.11 6.09 -11.27
C SER A 11 2.45 4.80 -10.77
N ILE A 12 3.19 3.93 -10.09
CA ILE A 12 2.67 2.63 -9.65
C ILE A 12 1.43 2.78 -8.75
N GLU A 13 1.33 3.89 -8.02
CA GLU A 13 0.18 4.28 -7.22
C GLU A 13 -1.06 4.53 -8.07
N TYR A 14 -0.89 5.15 -9.24
CA TYR A 14 -1.97 5.38 -10.20
C TYR A 14 -2.43 4.07 -10.83
N ALA A 15 -1.50 3.16 -11.16
CA ALA A 15 -1.82 1.84 -11.67
C ALA A 15 -2.64 1.03 -10.64
N VAL A 16 -2.20 1.02 -9.38
CA VAL A 16 -2.92 0.37 -8.27
C VAL A 16 -4.29 1.02 -8.07
N ARG A 17 -4.37 2.35 -7.99
CA ARG A 17 -5.65 3.07 -7.85
C ARG A 17 -6.63 2.71 -8.98
N THR A 18 -6.16 2.73 -10.22
CA THR A 18 -6.98 2.41 -11.40
C THR A 18 -7.46 0.96 -11.34
N ASN A 19 -6.59 0.04 -10.95
CA ASN A 19 -6.96 -1.37 -10.79
C ASN A 19 -8.03 -1.57 -9.71
N LEU A 20 -7.84 -0.95 -8.54
CA LEU A 20 -8.79 -1.04 -7.43
C LEU A 20 -10.16 -0.46 -7.83
N ALA A 21 -10.19 0.73 -8.41
CA ALA A 21 -11.44 1.40 -8.77
C ALA A 21 -12.19 0.70 -9.90
N HIS A 22 -11.49 0.26 -10.95
CA HIS A 22 -12.14 -0.25 -12.17
C HIS A 22 -12.27 -1.77 -12.25
N PHE A 23 -11.34 -2.52 -11.67
CA PHE A 23 -11.34 -3.99 -11.77
C PHE A 23 -11.82 -4.65 -10.48
N GLN A 24 -11.42 -4.11 -9.32
CA GLN A 24 -11.86 -4.63 -8.01
C GLN A 24 -13.13 -3.93 -7.49
N ASN A 25 -13.63 -2.91 -8.20
CA ASN A 25 -14.81 -2.13 -7.84
C ASN A 25 -14.72 -1.47 -6.45
N TRP A 26 -13.54 -1.02 -6.04
CA TRP A 26 -13.37 -0.32 -4.77
C TRP A 26 -13.94 1.10 -4.85
N SER A 27 -14.50 1.56 -3.73
CA SER A 27 -15.00 2.93 -3.55
C SER A 27 -13.98 3.79 -2.81
N ASP A 28 -14.06 5.11 -3.01
CA ASP A 28 -13.21 6.11 -2.34
C ASP A 28 -11.70 5.83 -2.38
N VAL A 29 -11.22 5.32 -3.51
CA VAL A 29 -9.80 5.03 -3.74
C VAL A 29 -9.02 6.31 -4.00
N VAL A 30 -8.13 6.66 -3.06
CA VAL A 30 -7.31 7.86 -3.06
C VAL A 30 -5.84 7.50 -2.85
N ILE A 31 -4.95 8.26 -3.48
CA ILE A 31 -3.52 8.19 -3.21
C ILE A 31 -3.27 9.13 -2.02
N CYS A 32 -2.68 8.61 -0.95
CA CYS A 32 -2.37 9.42 0.22
C CYS A 32 -1.34 10.49 -0.14
N GLU A 33 -1.55 11.71 0.38
CA GLU A 33 -0.61 12.82 0.19
C GLU A 33 0.69 12.60 0.96
N GLU A 34 0.60 11.87 2.08
CA GLU A 34 1.73 11.50 2.90
C GLU A 34 2.67 10.56 2.15
N SER A 35 3.96 10.91 2.17
CA SER A 35 5.01 10.12 1.56
C SER A 35 6.17 9.91 2.52
N LEU A 36 6.71 8.71 2.54
CA LEU A 36 7.88 8.34 3.31
C LEU A 36 9.10 8.23 2.39
N GLU A 37 10.18 8.94 2.70
CA GLU A 37 11.45 8.72 2.02
C GLU A 37 12.24 7.59 2.71
N TRP A 38 12.52 6.51 1.99
CA TRP A 38 13.28 5.37 2.49
C TRP A 38 14.34 4.95 1.46
N GLU A 39 15.61 4.91 1.87
CA GLU A 39 16.75 4.53 1.02
C GLU A 39 16.76 5.20 -0.37
N GLY A 40 16.47 6.51 -0.42
CA GLY A 40 16.46 7.30 -1.65
C GLY A 40 15.21 7.11 -2.52
N ARG A 41 14.10 6.61 -1.94
CA ARG A 41 12.85 6.31 -2.63
C ARG A 41 11.69 6.97 -1.92
N THR A 42 10.73 7.48 -2.67
CA THR A 42 9.50 8.03 -2.13
C THR A 42 8.43 6.94 -2.14
N ILE A 43 7.99 6.54 -0.94
CA ILE A 43 6.92 5.57 -0.73
C ILE A 43 5.63 6.35 -0.47
N LYS A 44 4.57 6.01 -1.20
CA LYS A 44 3.22 6.55 -0.99
C LYS A 44 2.23 5.42 -0.80
N LEU A 45 1.22 5.64 0.03
CA LEU A 45 0.13 4.70 0.20
C LEU A 45 -1.03 5.04 -0.71
N VAL A 46 -1.81 4.01 -1.05
CA VAL A 46 -3.13 4.12 -1.64
C VAL A 46 -4.11 3.64 -0.59
N SER A 47 -5.22 4.34 -0.38
CA SER A 47 -6.27 3.89 0.53
C SER A 47 -7.60 3.84 -0.20
N GLY A 48 -8.46 2.91 0.20
CA GLY A 48 -9.77 2.75 -0.41
C GLY A 48 -10.67 1.82 0.37
N ILE A 49 -11.92 1.73 -0.06
CA ILE A 49 -12.95 0.89 0.54
C ILE A 49 -13.25 -0.26 -0.42
N PRO A 50 -12.99 -1.52 -0.03
CA PRO A 50 -13.34 -2.65 -0.88
C PRO A 50 -14.86 -2.82 -0.96
N SER A 51 -15.37 -3.24 -2.12
CA SER A 51 -16.80 -3.54 -2.31
C SER A 51 -17.27 -4.71 -1.45
N GLU A 52 -16.39 -5.67 -1.19
CA GLU A 52 -16.65 -6.84 -0.35
C GLU A 52 -15.60 -6.89 0.77
N PRO A 53 -15.98 -7.31 1.99
CA PRO A 53 -15.03 -7.44 3.08
C PRO A 53 -13.94 -8.45 2.71
N LEU A 54 -12.71 -7.98 2.62
CA LEU A 54 -11.56 -8.79 2.21
C LEU A 54 -11.08 -9.77 3.28
N SER A 55 -11.58 -9.63 4.52
CA SER A 55 -11.31 -10.52 5.64
C SER A 55 -12.60 -11.16 6.09
N ASN A 56 -12.58 -12.49 6.24
CA ASN A 56 -13.65 -13.22 6.90
C ASN A 56 -13.77 -12.77 8.36
N GLY A 57 -14.58 -11.74 8.64
CA GLY A 57 -15.06 -11.41 9.98
C GLY A 57 -14.35 -10.31 10.75
N GLU A 58 -13.51 -9.49 10.11
CA GLU A 58 -13.02 -8.24 10.71
C GLU A 58 -13.83 -7.05 10.20
N THR A 59 -15.15 -7.10 10.41
CA THR A 59 -15.96 -5.89 10.40
C THR A 59 -15.48 -5.09 11.61
N GLU A 60 -15.08 -3.83 11.43
CA GLU A 60 -14.99 -2.93 12.58
C GLU A 60 -16.35 -3.01 13.30
N ASP A 61 -16.32 -3.14 14.64
CA ASP A 61 -17.47 -3.40 15.53
C ASP A 61 -18.65 -2.41 15.34
N ASP A 62 -18.42 -1.37 14.56
CA ASP A 62 -19.32 -0.26 14.24
C ASP A 62 -20.07 -0.42 12.89
N GLY A 63 -19.82 -1.47 12.10
CA GLY A 63 -20.49 -1.66 10.80
C GLY A 63 -20.08 -0.66 9.71
N SER A 64 -19.10 0.19 10.00
CA SER A 64 -18.42 1.07 9.04
C SER A 64 -17.58 0.23 8.06
N PRO A 65 -17.57 0.57 6.76
CA PRO A 65 -16.71 -0.12 5.80
C PRO A 65 -15.23 0.12 6.13
N SER A 66 -14.51 -0.96 6.44
CA SER A 66 -13.09 -0.88 6.82
C SER A 66 -12.25 -0.32 5.65
N ARG A 67 -11.73 0.90 5.81
CA ARG A 67 -10.81 1.49 4.83
C ARG A 67 -9.47 0.76 4.92
N GLU A 68 -9.05 0.18 3.80
CA GLU A 68 -7.79 -0.55 3.72
C GLU A 68 -6.70 0.35 3.13
N PHE A 69 -5.48 0.16 3.65
CA PHE A 69 -4.28 0.83 3.17
C PHE A 69 -3.47 -0.15 2.33
N LEU A 70 -3.08 0.29 1.14
CA LEU A 70 -2.28 -0.46 0.19
C LEU A 70 -0.93 0.21 -0.02
N LEU A 71 0.10 -0.61 -0.10
CA LEU A 71 1.48 -0.20 -0.38
C LEU A 71 1.86 -0.66 -1.80
N PRO A 72 1.84 0.24 -2.80
CA PRO A 72 2.32 -0.07 -4.14
C PRO A 72 3.82 -0.28 -4.15
N VAL A 73 4.26 -1.40 -4.71
CA VAL A 73 5.68 -1.70 -4.94
C VAL A 73 5.86 -2.27 -6.34
N SER A 74 6.98 -1.95 -6.99
CA SER A 74 7.34 -2.62 -8.25
C SER A 74 7.99 -3.97 -7.96
N LEU A 75 7.78 -4.97 -8.83
CA LEU A 75 8.46 -6.27 -8.73
C LEU A 75 9.99 -6.14 -8.65
N ALA A 76 10.59 -5.18 -9.36
CA ALA A 76 12.02 -4.91 -9.28
C ALA A 76 12.45 -4.48 -7.86
N GLN A 77 11.62 -3.69 -7.19
CA GLN A 77 11.86 -3.24 -5.80
C GLN A 77 11.64 -4.37 -4.80
N TYR A 78 10.64 -5.23 -5.03
CA TYR A 78 10.42 -6.42 -4.22
C TYR A 78 11.61 -7.39 -4.30
N LYS A 79 12.13 -7.63 -5.52
CA LYS A 79 13.28 -8.52 -5.74
C LYS A 79 14.61 -7.94 -5.25
N ALA A 80 14.74 -6.63 -5.13
CA ALA A 80 15.95 -5.96 -4.67
C ALA A 80 16.09 -5.90 -3.13
N GLU A 81 15.35 -6.73 -2.37
CA GLU A 81 15.38 -6.81 -0.88
C GLU A 81 15.05 -5.51 -0.14
N SER A 82 14.63 -4.48 -0.86
CA SER A 82 14.42 -3.15 -0.33
C SER A 82 13.10 -2.94 0.44
N LEU A 83 12.24 -3.96 0.44
CA LEU A 83 11.09 -4.00 1.33
C LEU A 83 11.49 -4.72 2.62
N THR A 84 12.32 -4.05 3.44
CA THR A 84 12.72 -4.58 4.74
C THR A 84 11.59 -4.47 5.75
N ILE A 85 11.65 -5.28 6.81
CA ILE A 85 10.69 -5.19 7.92
C ILE A 85 10.75 -3.80 8.58
N GLU A 86 11.93 -3.18 8.64
CA GLU A 86 12.11 -1.82 9.17
C GLU A 86 11.38 -0.78 8.32
N CYS A 87 11.46 -0.88 6.99
CA CYS A 87 10.71 -0.02 6.08
C CYS A 87 9.19 -0.14 6.32
N LEU A 88 8.69 -1.38 6.48
CA LEU A 88 7.29 -1.62 6.79
C LEU A 88 6.89 -0.98 8.13
N ASP A 89 7.69 -1.14 9.17
CA ASP A 89 7.41 -0.56 10.49
C ASP A 89 7.30 0.98 10.41
N HIS A 90 8.21 1.61 9.65
CA HIS A 90 8.13 3.04 9.36
C HIS A 90 6.89 3.44 8.55
N VAL A 91 6.48 2.64 7.56
CA VAL A 91 5.23 2.87 6.81
C VAL A 91 4.03 2.80 7.75
N PHE A 92 3.98 1.82 8.65
CA PHE A 92 2.92 1.69 9.65
C PHE A 92 2.91 2.82 10.69
N ASP A 93 4.06 3.38 11.03
CA ASP A 93 4.18 4.45 12.04
C ASP A 93 3.92 5.84 11.45
N LYS A 94 4.33 6.05 10.20
CA LYS A 94 4.27 7.37 9.53
C LYS A 94 3.09 7.57 8.61
N LEU A 95 2.64 6.53 7.92
CA LEU A 95 1.64 6.64 6.85
C LEU A 95 0.30 5.98 7.21
N CYS A 96 0.28 5.15 8.25
CA CYS A 96 -0.93 4.46 8.72
C CYS A 96 -1.37 5.02 10.08
N ASN A 97 -2.65 4.84 10.40
CA ASN A 97 -3.17 5.16 11.72
C ASN A 97 -2.59 4.21 12.79
N PRO A 98 -2.47 4.66 14.05
CA PRO A 98 -1.91 3.85 15.15
C PRO A 98 -2.71 2.55 15.44
N GLY A 99 -3.93 2.43 14.93
CA GLY A 99 -4.77 1.23 15.02
C GLY A 99 -4.65 0.25 13.85
N THR A 100 -3.92 0.61 12.78
CA THR A 100 -3.81 -0.23 11.58
C THR A 100 -2.99 -1.48 11.86
N LYS A 101 -3.65 -2.64 11.91
CA LYS A 101 -3.03 -3.95 12.17
C LYS A 101 -2.46 -4.61 10.91
N ARG A 102 -2.90 -4.17 9.73
CA ARG A 102 -2.48 -4.73 8.43
C ARG A 102 -2.55 -3.69 7.32
N ILE A 103 -1.76 -3.92 6.29
CA ILE A 103 -1.81 -3.24 5.00
C ILE A 103 -1.77 -4.27 3.87
N ILE A 104 -2.12 -3.84 2.67
CA ILE A 104 -2.11 -4.69 1.48
C ILE A 104 -0.93 -4.28 0.60
N LEU A 105 0.07 -5.14 0.50
CA LEU A 105 1.16 -4.96 -0.46
C LEU A 105 0.62 -5.19 -1.88
N SER A 106 0.77 -4.20 -2.75
CA SER A 106 0.34 -4.26 -4.15
C SER A 106 1.56 -4.29 -5.06
N ILE A 107 1.97 -5.49 -5.48
CA ILE A 107 3.13 -5.69 -6.35
C ILE A 107 2.71 -5.49 -7.80
N VAL A 108 3.19 -4.42 -8.41
CA VAL A 108 2.96 -4.10 -9.82
C VAL A 108 4.10 -4.66 -10.66
N ASN A 109 3.74 -5.52 -11.61
CA ASN A 109 4.64 -6.04 -12.63
C ASN A 109 4.66 -5.13 -13.87
N ASP A 110 5.72 -5.24 -14.67
CA ASP A 110 5.90 -4.46 -15.90
C ASP A 110 4.89 -4.81 -17.00
N ASP A 111 4.23 -5.98 -16.92
CA ASP A 111 3.15 -6.40 -17.84
C ASP A 111 1.77 -5.83 -17.45
N GLY A 112 1.69 -5.05 -16.37
CA GLY A 112 0.44 -4.49 -15.85
C GLY A 112 -0.32 -5.42 -14.90
N THR A 113 0.23 -6.61 -14.61
CA THR A 113 -0.33 -7.49 -13.58
C THR A 113 -0.06 -6.93 -12.19
N ILE A 114 -1.09 -6.89 -11.32
CA ILE A 114 -0.98 -6.44 -9.94
C ILE A 114 -1.34 -7.59 -9.00
N VAL A 115 -0.43 -7.89 -8.07
CA VAL A 115 -0.62 -8.94 -7.07
C VAL A 115 -0.79 -8.31 -5.69
N PHE A 116 -1.82 -8.74 -4.96
CA PHE A 116 -2.15 -8.22 -3.63
C PHE A 116 -1.79 -9.24 -2.54
N TYR A 117 -1.06 -8.80 -1.51
CA TYR A 117 -0.70 -9.60 -0.35
C TYR A 117 -1.04 -8.88 0.95
N PHE A 118 -1.65 -9.57 1.91
CA PHE A 118 -1.83 -9.01 3.25
C PHE A 118 -0.51 -9.03 4.02
N MET A 119 -0.12 -7.86 4.52
CA MET A 119 1.01 -7.67 5.41
C MET A 119 0.50 -7.18 6.76
N TYR A 120 0.82 -7.91 7.83
CA TYR A 120 0.41 -7.54 9.18
C TYR A 120 1.51 -6.73 9.87
N LYS A 121 1.10 -5.76 10.70
CA LYS A 121 2.01 -4.97 11.55
C LYS A 121 2.61 -5.89 12.60
N GLY A 122 3.86 -6.27 12.37
CA GLY A 122 4.68 -7.02 13.32
C GLY A 122 5.17 -8.37 12.79
N VAL A 123 6.43 -8.66 13.05
CA VAL A 123 6.92 -10.02 13.28
C VAL A 123 6.67 -10.27 14.76
N HIS A 124 6.03 -11.39 15.12
CA HIS A 124 5.95 -11.85 16.51
C HIS A 124 7.35 -11.70 17.12
N LYS A 125 7.54 -10.71 18.02
CA LYS A 125 8.87 -10.42 18.62
C LYS A 125 9.43 -11.76 19.11
N PRO A 126 10.61 -12.22 18.66
CA PRO A 126 11.29 -13.24 19.44
C PRO A 126 11.57 -12.57 20.79
N LYS A 127 10.91 -13.08 21.84
CA LYS A 127 11.25 -12.74 23.23
C LYS A 127 12.75 -12.98 23.38
N LYS A 128 13.51 -11.91 23.54
CA LYS A 128 14.94 -11.97 23.84
C LYS A 128 15.08 -12.40 25.30
N ASN A 129 15.72 -13.56 25.48
CA ASN A 129 16.40 -14.15 26.66
C ASN A 129 15.79 -13.92 28.05
#